data_AF-A0A382H6I0-F1
#
_entry.id   AF-A0A382H6I0-F1
#
_cell.length_a   1.000
_cell.length_b   1.000
_cell.length_c   1.000
_cell.angle_alpha   90.00
_cell.angle_beta   90.00
_cell.angle_gamma   90.00
#
_symmetry.space_group_name_H-M   'P 1'
#
loop_
_entity.id
_entity.type
_entity.pdbx_description
1 polymer ?
#
loop_
_entity_poly.entity_id
_entity_poly.type
_entity_poly.pdbx_seq_one_letter_code
_entity_poly.pdbx_strand_id
1 'polypeptide(L)' 'MDITDSLLYTNDHEWIKIEENQAIIGITNFAQSELGDIV' A
#
# COMPACT_ATOMS: atom_id res chain seq x y z
N MET A 1 -9.22 -20.47 1.09
CA MET A 1 -9.38 -19.33 2.01
C MET A 1 -9.35 -18.13 1.10
N ASP A 2 -10.50 -17.63 0.68
CA ASP A 2 -10.61 -16.45 -0.20
C ASP A 2 -11.14 -15.32 0.66
N ILE A 3 -10.22 -14.71 1.40
CA ILE A 3 -10.44 -13.39 1.98
C ILE A 3 -9.97 -12.45 0.88
N THR A 4 -10.92 -11.82 0.19
CA THR A 4 -10.62 -10.80 -0.82
C THR A 4 -9.85 -9.67 -0.13
N ASP A 5 -8.51 -9.71 -0.23
CA ASP A 5 -7.59 -8.74 0.36
C ASP A 5 -7.88 -7.36 -0.20
N SER A 6 -8.73 -6.62 0.52
CA SER A 6 -9.13 -5.28 0.12
C SER A 6 -8.07 -4.31 0.63
N LEU A 7 -7.34 -3.70 -0.31
CA LEU A 7 -6.40 -2.62 -0.02
C LEU A 7 -7.18 -1.35 0.31
N LEU A 8 -6.82 -0.69 1.41
CA LEU A 8 -7.32 0.65 1.74
C LEU A 8 -6.26 1.67 1.32
N TYR A 9 -6.71 2.80 0.76
CA TYR A 9 -5.85 3.84 0.22
C TYR A 9 -6.05 5.17 0.95
N THR A 10 -4.99 5.94 1.09
CA THR A 10 -5.04 7.34 1.55
C THR A 10 -5.03 8.30 0.37
N ASN A 11 -5.40 9.56 0.61
CA ASN A 11 -5.24 10.62 -0.39
C ASN A 11 -3.77 10.99 -0.62
N ASP A 12 -2.87 10.56 0.27
CA ASP A 12 -1.42 10.83 0.21
C ASP A 12 -0.66 9.73 -0.56
N HIS A 13 -1.38 8.96 -1.40
CA HIS A 13 -0.80 7.91 -2.24
C HIS A 13 -0.14 6.77 -1.47
N GLU A 14 -0.63 6.48 -0.27
CA GLU A 14 -0.25 5.33 0.55
C GLU A 14 -1.38 4.29 0.55
N TRP A 15 -1.04 3.05 0.88
CA TRP A 15 -2.01 1.97 1.06
C TRP A 15 -1.67 1.10 2.26
N ILE A 16 -2.70 0.43 2.78
CA ILE A 16 -2.59 -0.55 3.86
C ILE A 16 -3.31 -1.84 3.46
N LYS A 17 -2.62 -2.96 3.71
CA LYS A 17 -3.18 -4.31 3.66
C LYS A 17 -3.23 -4.86 5.08
N ILE A 18 -4.40 -5.32 5.51
CA ILE A 18 -4.60 -5.90 6.84
C ILE A 18 -4.59 -7.42 6.70
N GLU A 19 -3.64 -8.08 7.35
CA GLU A 19 -3.50 -9.53 7.41
C GLU A 19 -3.61 -9.99 8.86
N GLU A 20 -4.80 -10.44 9.25
CA GLU A 20 -5.13 -10.90 10.60
C GLU A 20 -4.72 -9.92 11.72
N ASN A 21 -3.50 -10.04 12.23
CA ASN A 21 -2.92 -9.23 13.31
C ASN A 21 -1.70 -8.39 12.86
N GLN A 22 -1.46 -8.30 11.56
CA GLN A 22 -0.40 -7.51 10.96
C GLN A 22 -0.97 -6.57 9.91
N ALA A 23 -0.28 -5.45 9.71
CA ALA A 23 -0.58 -4.48 8.68
C ALA A 23 0.67 -4.26 7.84
N ILE A 24 0.52 -4.38 6.52
CA ILE A 24 1.55 -4.01 5.55
C ILE A 24 1.19 -2.63 5.02
N ILE A 25 2.11 -1.68 5.14
CA ILE A 25 1.94 -0.31 4.64
C ILE A 25 2.93 -0.11 3.50
N GLY A 26 2.46 0.53 2.43
CA GLY A 26 3.30 0.87 1.29
C GLY A 26 2.85 2.14 0.59
N ILE A 27 3.66 2.60 -0.36
CA ILE A 27 3.30 3.68 -1.28
C ILE A 27 2.71 3.09 -2.56
N THR A 28 1.83 3.84 -3.21
CA THR A 28 1.28 3.46 -4.52
C THR A 28 2.35 3.56 -5.60
N ASN A 29 2.10 2.89 -6.73
CA ASN A 29 2.96 2.99 -7.91
C ASN A 29 3.12 4.45 -8.40
N PHE A 30 2.09 5.28 -8.23
CA PHE A 30 2.16 6.71 -8.55
C PHE A 30 3.17 7.44 -7.65
N ALA A 31 3.08 7.25 -6.34
CA ALA A 31 4.04 7.85 -5.41
C ALA A 31 5.48 7.37 -5.66
N GLN A 32 5.66 6.09 -6.02
CA GLN A 32 6.97 5.57 -6.39
C GLN A 32 7.54 6.28 -7.63
N SER A 33 6.72 6.53 -8.66
CA SER A 33 7.20 7.20 -9.89
C SER A 33 7.58 8.67 -9.65
N GLU A 34 7.01 9.32 -8.64
CA GLU A 34 7.35 10.71 -8.29
C GLU A 34 8.64 10.83 -7.45
N LEU A 35 9.12 9.74 -6.83
CA LEU A 35 10.32 9.76 -5.98
C LEU A 35 11.64 9.76 -6.77
N GLY A 36 11.63 9.37 -8.05
CA GLY A 36 12.86 9.21 -8.83
C GLY A 36 13.67 7.97 -8.42
N ASP A 37 15.00 8.02 -8.53
CA ASP A 37 15.86 6.89 -8.13
C ASP A 37 15.82 6.71 -6.60
N ILE A 38 15.23 5.59 -6.16
CA ILE A 38 15.22 5.17 -4.76
C ILE A 38 16.61 4.59 -4.43
N VAL A 39 17.33 5.22 -3.49
CA VAL A 39 18.68 4.82 -3.00
C VAL A 39 18.67 4.31 -1.57
#